data_AF-A0A9D1DCB7-F1
#
_entry.id   AF-A0A9D1DCB7-F1
#
_cell.length_a   1.000
_cell.length_b   1.000
_cell.length_c   1.000
_cell.angle_alpha   90.00
_cell.angle_beta   90.00
_cell.angle_gamma   90.00
#
_symmetry.space_group_name_H-M   'P 1'
#
loop_
_entity.id
_entity.type
_entity.pdbx_description
1 polymer ?
#
loop_
_entity_poly.entity_id
_entity_poly.type
_entity_poly.pdbx_seq_one_letter_code
_entity_poly.pdbx_strand_id
1 'polypeptide(L)'
;MKAKTFSIINILLLFLPWTILLLRLNDWALASPTAEILIGVYCAEMLFGGVFSIYSYLKQGKSSKLMQVCLVINVLYAAAALFLGAWMALTAWM
;
A
#
# COMPACT_ATOMS: atom_id res chain seq x y z
N MET A 1 5.33 -23.01 8.23
CA MET A 1 6.01 -21.74 8.60
C MET A 1 5.85 -20.65 7.55
N LYS A 2 6.14 -20.91 6.26
CA LYS A 2 6.01 -19.92 5.16
C LYS A 2 4.64 -19.22 5.06
N ALA A 3 3.54 -19.96 5.23
CA ALA A 3 2.18 -19.39 5.25
C ALA A 3 1.95 -18.38 6.40
N LYS A 4 2.54 -18.66 7.58
CA LYS A 4 2.48 -17.76 8.74
C LYS A 4 3.28 -16.48 8.46
N THR A 5 4.47 -16.61 7.87
CA THR A 5 5.31 -15.47 7.46
C THR A 5 4.62 -14.58 6.44
N PHE A 6 4.02 -15.16 5.38
CA PHE A 6 3.26 -14.37 4.40
C PHE A 6 2.10 -13.62 5.05
N SER A 7 1.37 -14.27 5.95
CA SER A 7 0.24 -13.63 6.64
C SER A 7 0.70 -12.45 7.50
N ILE A 8 1.81 -12.59 8.23
CA ILE A 8 2.39 -11.51 9.04
C ILE A 8 2.81 -10.34 8.15
N ILE A 9 3.52 -10.60 7.05
CA ILE A 9 3.96 -9.52 6.14
C ILE A 9 2.76 -8.79 5.53
N ASN A 10 1.71 -9.50 5.13
CA ASN A 10 0.49 -8.90 4.59
C ASN A 10 -0.24 -8.00 5.60
N ILE A 11 -0.22 -8.38 6.88
CA ILE A 11 -0.77 -7.56 7.95
C ILE A 11 0.04 -6.27 8.11
N LEU A 12 1.38 -6.36 8.07
CA LEU A 12 2.25 -5.18 8.13
C LEU A 12 2.00 -4.23 6.95
N LEU A 13 1.93 -4.76 5.73
CA LEU A 13 1.62 -4.01 4.51
C LEU A 13 0.23 -3.38 4.54
N LEU A 14 -0.72 -3.96 5.25
CA LEU A 14 -2.04 -3.37 5.44
C LEU A 14 -1.99 -2.15 6.36
N PHE A 15 -1.18 -2.19 7.42
CA PHE A 15 -1.10 -1.10 8.40
C PHE A 15 -0.15 0.02 7.98
N LEU A 16 0.85 -0.27 7.16
CA LEU A 16 1.87 0.70 6.76
C LEU A 16 1.26 1.95 6.07
N PRO A 17 0.29 1.84 5.14
CA PRO A 17 -0.34 3.01 4.52
C PRO A 17 -0.90 4.03 5.51
N TRP A 18 -1.41 3.59 6.65
CA TRP A 18 -2.04 4.46 7.64
C TRP A 18 -1.05 5.34 8.39
N THR A 19 0.24 5.00 8.36
CA THR A 19 1.29 5.81 8.99
C THR A 19 1.47 7.17 8.31
N ILE A 20 0.96 7.35 7.08
CA ILE A 20 0.92 8.65 6.40
C ILE A 20 0.12 9.68 7.19
N LEU A 21 -0.94 9.26 7.88
CA LEU A 21 -1.79 10.16 8.66
C LEU A 21 -1.00 10.77 9.82
N LEU A 22 -0.11 9.99 10.44
CA LEU A 22 0.76 10.47 11.51
C LEU A 22 1.85 11.38 10.98
N LEU A 23 2.47 11.05 9.84
CA LEU A 23 3.51 11.88 9.24
C LEU A 23 2.97 13.26 8.82
N ARG A 24 1.75 13.30 8.23
CA ARG A 24 1.11 14.52 7.76
C ARG A 24 0.55 15.42 8.87
N LEU A 25 0.72 15.07 10.14
CA LEU A 25 0.51 15.99 11.26
C LEU A 25 1.62 17.05 11.36
N ASN A 26 2.75 16.85 10.68
CA ASN A 26 3.88 17.77 10.72
C ASN A 26 3.87 18.71 9.51
N ASP A 27 4.14 20.00 9.73
CA ASP A 27 4.13 21.03 8.68
C ASP A 27 5.12 20.72 7.54
N TRP A 28 6.30 20.17 7.87
CA TRP A 28 7.31 19.81 6.87
C TRP A 28 6.82 18.73 5.90
N ALA A 29 5.94 17.83 6.34
CA ALA A 29 5.38 16.76 5.52
C ALA A 29 4.27 17.26 4.57
N LEU A 30 3.79 18.49 4.78
CA LEU A 30 2.78 19.16 3.95
C LEU A 30 3.41 20.15 2.96
N ALA A 31 4.66 20.57 3.19
CA ALA A 31 5.38 21.48 2.30
C ALA A 31 5.81 20.78 1.00
N SER A 32 5.71 21.48 -0.14
CA SER A 32 6.32 21.03 -1.40
C SER A 32 7.85 21.22 -1.35
N PRO A 33 8.66 20.28 -1.90
CA PRO A 33 8.28 19.08 -2.65
C PRO A 33 8.02 17.84 -1.77
N THR A 34 8.23 17.94 -0.46
CA THR A 34 8.20 16.80 0.46
C THR A 34 6.84 16.10 0.49
N ALA A 35 5.74 16.85 0.42
CA ALA A 35 4.39 16.28 0.38
C ALA A 35 4.17 15.37 -0.84
N GLU A 36 4.64 15.78 -2.02
CA GLU A 36 4.49 15.01 -3.26
C GLU A 36 5.32 13.73 -3.22
N ILE A 37 6.58 13.83 -2.75
CA ILE A 37 7.47 12.69 -2.57
C ILE A 37 6.86 11.71 -1.57
N LEU A 38 6.34 12.21 -0.44
CA LEU A 38 5.73 11.38 0.59
C LEU A 38 4.55 10.61 0.01
N ILE A 39 3.59 11.29 -0.64
CA ILE A 39 2.44 10.63 -1.27
C ILE A 39 2.91 9.61 -2.31
N GLY A 40 3.91 9.94 -3.14
CA GLY A 40 4.48 9.04 -4.13
C GLY A 40 5.07 7.76 -3.52
N VAL A 41 5.80 7.87 -2.41
CA VAL A 41 6.36 6.71 -1.67
C VAL A 41 5.25 5.81 -1.12
N TYR A 42 4.19 6.39 -0.56
CA TYR A 42 3.05 5.63 -0.07
C TYR A 42 2.26 4.97 -1.21
N CYS A 43 2.10 5.62 -2.36
CA CYS A 43 1.53 4.99 -3.55
C CYS A 43 2.38 3.79 -4.00
N ALA A 44 3.70 3.90 -4.03
CA ALA A 44 4.59 2.80 -4.39
C ALA A 44 4.50 1.63 -3.39
N GLU A 45 4.43 1.93 -2.10
CA GLU A 45 4.24 0.93 -1.04
C GLU A 45 2.90 0.20 -1.18
N MET A 46 1.80 0.92 -1.40
CA MET A 46 0.46 0.34 -1.59
C MET A 46 0.39 -0.55 -2.83
N LEU A 47 1.06 -0.18 -3.93
CA LEU A 47 1.20 -1.03 -5.12
C LEU A 47 1.97 -2.30 -4.82
N PHE A 48 3.12 -2.18 -4.15
CA PHE A 48 3.90 -3.33 -3.71
C PHE A 48 3.08 -4.24 -2.80
N GLY A 49 2.33 -3.67 -1.86
CA GLY A 49 1.45 -4.38 -0.94
C GLY A 49 0.41 -5.24 -1.68
N GLY A 50 -0.30 -4.66 -2.65
CA GLY A 50 -1.26 -5.40 -3.47
C GLY A 50 -0.63 -6.54 -4.27
N VAL A 51 0.48 -6.28 -4.97
CA VAL A 51 1.19 -7.28 -5.78
C VAL A 51 1.71 -8.42 -4.91
N PHE A 52 2.35 -8.08 -3.78
CA PHE A 52 2.85 -9.07 -2.82
C PHE A 52 1.70 -9.90 -2.23
N SER A 53 0.57 -9.26 -1.92
CA SER A 53 -0.59 -9.95 -1.37
C SER A 53 -1.15 -10.99 -2.33
N ILE A 54 -1.35 -10.61 -3.61
CA ILE A 54 -1.78 -11.54 -4.67
C ILE A 54 -0.80 -12.71 -4.79
N TYR A 55 0.50 -12.43 -4.89
CA TYR A 55 1.53 -13.46 -4.98
C TYR A 55 1.48 -14.44 -3.79
N SER A 56 1.36 -13.89 -2.58
CA SER A 56 1.34 -14.67 -1.34
C SER A 56 0.09 -15.53 -1.19
N TYR A 57 -1.05 -15.06 -1.74
CA TYR A 57 -2.32 -15.79 -1.76
C TYR A 57 -2.24 -16.96 -2.74
N LEU A 58 -1.79 -16.72 -3.98
CA LEU A 58 -1.66 -17.76 -5.01
C LEU A 58 -0.68 -18.87 -4.59
N LYS A 59 0.36 -18.52 -3.81
CA LYS A 59 1.34 -19.49 -3.32
C LYS A 59 0.87 -20.32 -2.11
N GLN A 60 -0.19 -19.88 -1.42
CA GLN A 60 -0.77 -20.60 -0.29
C GLN A 60 -1.98 -21.42 -0.75
N GLY A 61 -1.75 -22.66 -1.20
CA GLY A 61 -2.82 -23.53 -1.70
C GLY A 61 -4.06 -23.66 -0.79
N LYS A 62 -3.91 -23.48 0.53
CA LYS A 62 -5.03 -23.28 1.48
C LYS A 62 -4.84 -21.99 2.27
N SER A 63 -5.51 -20.92 1.84
CA SER A 63 -5.44 -19.60 2.46
C SER A 63 -6.39 -19.47 3.66
N SER A 64 -5.95 -18.78 4.71
CA SER A 64 -6.78 -18.48 5.88
C SER A 64 -7.76 -17.34 5.59
N LYS A 65 -8.85 -17.23 6.35
CA LYS A 65 -9.78 -16.10 6.24
C LYS A 65 -9.09 -14.74 6.46
N LEU A 66 -8.13 -14.68 7.39
CA LEU A 66 -7.34 -13.46 7.62
C LEU A 66 -6.52 -13.07 6.38
N MET A 67 -5.91 -14.03 5.69
CA MET A 67 -5.16 -13.76 4.49
C MET A 67 -6.07 -13.29 3.33
N GLN A 68 -7.29 -13.84 3.21
CA GLN A 68 -8.28 -13.34 2.24
C GLN A 68 -8.66 -11.89 2.51
N VAL A 69 -8.89 -11.52 3.77
CA VAL A 69 -9.17 -10.13 4.15
C VAL A 69 -7.99 -9.21 3.81
N CYS A 70 -6.76 -9.62 4.13
CA CYS A 70 -5.57 -8.86 3.78
C CYS A 70 -5.41 -8.69 2.27
N LEU A 71 -5.73 -9.73 1.48
CA LEU A 71 -5.72 -9.66 0.02
C LEU A 71 -6.66 -8.59 -0.50
N VAL A 72 -7.93 -8.63 -0.08
CA VAL A 72 -8.93 -7.67 -0.55
C VAL A 72 -8.48 -6.24 -0.23
N ILE A 73 -8.03 -5.99 1.00
CA ILE A 73 -7.63 -4.64 1.43
C ILE A 73 -6.38 -4.15 0.69
N ASN A 74 -5.33 -4.97 0.59
CA ASN A 74 -4.11 -4.57 -0.11
C ASN A 74 -4.33 -4.36 -1.62
N VAL A 75 -5.26 -5.11 -2.24
CA VAL A 75 -5.64 -4.89 -3.65
C VAL A 75 -6.42 -3.58 -3.81
N LEU A 76 -7.31 -3.25 -2.87
CA LEU A 76 -8.00 -1.94 -2.87
C LEU A 76 -6.99 -0.79 -2.72
N TYR A 77 -5.97 -0.96 -1.88
CA TYR A 77 -4.88 0.00 -1.76
C TYR A 77 -4.10 0.16 -3.05
N ALA A 78 -3.72 -0.93 -3.71
CA ALA A 78 -3.05 -0.86 -5.00
C ALA A 78 -3.91 -0.14 -6.07
N ALA A 79 -5.22 -0.40 -6.12
CA ALA A 79 -6.12 0.30 -7.03
C ALA A 79 -6.20 1.81 -6.74
N ALA A 80 -6.29 2.19 -5.46
CA ALA A 80 -6.26 3.59 -5.04
C ALA A 80 -4.93 4.26 -5.41
N ALA A 81 -3.81 3.56 -5.23
CA ALA A 81 -2.48 4.05 -5.59
C ALA A 81 -2.31 4.24 -7.10
N LEU A 82 -2.85 3.33 -7.94
CA LEU A 82 -2.89 3.53 -9.39
C LEU A 82 -3.67 4.79 -9.75
N PHE A 83 -4.85 4.98 -9.16
CA PHE A 83 -5.69 6.14 -9.43
C PHE A 83 -5.00 7.46 -9.00
N LEU A 84 -4.52 7.52 -7.76
CA LEU A 84 -3.84 8.71 -7.22
C LEU A 84 -2.52 9.00 -7.94
N GLY A 85 -1.73 7.96 -8.22
CA GLY A 85 -0.48 8.09 -8.96
C GLY A 85 -0.70 8.57 -10.39
N ALA A 86 -1.71 8.04 -11.08
CA ALA A 86 -2.09 8.50 -12.42
C ALA A 86 -2.58 9.96 -12.39
N TRP A 87 -3.41 10.31 -11.41
CA TRP A 87 -3.88 11.68 -11.22
C TRP A 87 -2.71 12.65 -11.02
N MET A 88 -1.80 12.34 -10.09
CA MET A 88 -0.60 13.14 -9.83
C MET A 88 0.26 13.31 -11.08
N ALA A 89 0.50 12.23 -11.81
CA ALA A 89 1.26 12.27 -13.06
C ALA A 89 0.58 13.21 -14.06
N LEU A 90 -0.72 13.04 -14.32
CA LEU A 90 -1.46 13.88 -15.27
C LEU A 90 -1.44 15.37 -14.89
N THR A 91 -1.57 15.70 -13.60
CA THR A 91 -1.53 17.09 -13.13
C THR A 91 -0.13 17.71 -13.12
N ALA A 92 0.93 16.90 -13.05
CA ALA A 92 2.30 17.41 -13.12
C ALA A 92 2.71 17.86 -14.54
N TRP A 93 1.95 17.48 -15.57
CA TRP A 93 2.20 17.86 -16.98
C TRP A 93 1.25 18.95 -17.50
N MET A 94 0.40 19.53 -16.65
CA MET A 94 -0.48 20.67 -16.95
C MET A 94 0.01 21.93 -16.26
#